data_AF-A0A0C6FXS1-F1
#
_entry.id   AF-A0A0C6FXS1-F1
#
_cell.length_a   1.000
_cell.length_b   1.000
_cell.length_c   1.000
_cell.angle_alpha   90.00
_cell.angle_beta   90.00
_cell.angle_gamma   90.00
#
_symmetry.space_group_name_H-M   'P 1'
#
loop_
_entity.id
_entity.type
_entity.pdbx_description
1 polymer ?
#
loop_
_entity_poly.entity_id
_entity_poly.type
_entity_poly.pdbx_seq_one_letter_code
_entity_poly.pdbx_strand_id
1 'polypeptide(L)'
;MGVDMGRSDVQTARRESMPPKLKENVKSVRVPFMVPETWLAPVEEWRRAQQKIPSRGEAIRRLVEIGLEAERNKRHPLKGD
;
A
#
# COMPACT_ATOMS: atom_id res chain seq x y z
N MET A 1 -11.47 13.12 36.49
CA MET A 1 -10.13 13.56 36.04
C MET A 1 -10.09 13.38 34.54
N GLY A 2 -10.36 14.45 33.78
CA GLY A 2 -10.33 14.42 32.31
C GLY A 2 -8.96 14.86 31.83
N VAL A 3 -8.28 14.01 31.07
CA VAL A 3 -7.03 14.37 30.40
C VAL A 3 -7.36 15.21 29.17
N ASP A 4 -7.07 16.51 29.27
CA ASP A 4 -7.12 17.45 28.14
C ASP A 4 -5.93 17.14 27.22
N MET A 5 -6.19 16.42 26.13
CA MET A 5 -5.17 16.10 25.14
C MET A 5 -5.06 17.30 24.19
N GLY A 6 -3.95 18.04 24.29
CA GLY A 6 -3.73 19.26 23.54
C GLY A 6 -3.82 19.04 22.03
N ARG A 7 -4.37 20.03 21.31
CA ARG A 7 -4.50 20.02 19.83
C ARG A 7 -3.18 19.75 19.08
N SER A 8 -2.05 19.95 19.76
CA SER A 8 -0.68 19.72 19.29
C SER A 8 -0.35 18.23 19.15
N ASP A 9 -0.78 17.39 20.09
CA ASP A 9 -0.45 15.96 20.13
C ASP A 9 -1.17 15.16 19.02
N VAL A 10 -2.38 15.61 18.66
CA VAL A 10 -3.15 15.06 17.54
C VAL A 10 -2.43 15.29 16.20
N GLN A 11 -1.65 16.37 16.08
CA GLN A 11 -0.95 16.71 14.83
C GLN A 11 0.34 15.90 14.64
N THR A 12 1.02 15.53 15.74
CA THR A 12 2.21 14.68 15.72
C THR A 12 1.88 13.24 15.33
N ALA A 13 0.80 12.66 15.88
CA ALA A 13 0.37 11.31 15.55
C ALA A 13 -0.01 11.13 14.06
N ARG A 14 -0.53 12.18 13.40
CA ARG A 14 -0.85 12.14 11.97
C ARG A 14 0.39 12.09 11.07
N ARG A 15 1.53 12.66 11.49
CA ARG A 15 2.76 12.68 10.68
C ARG A 15 3.46 11.32 10.63
N GLU A 16 3.41 10.54 11.71
CA GLU A 16 3.99 9.18 11.74
C GLU A 16 3.15 8.15 10.96
N SER A 17 1.85 8.42 10.81
CA SER A 17 0.93 7.57 10.05
C SER A 17 0.96 7.79 8.53
N MET A 18 1.74 8.76 8.05
CA MET A 18 1.80 9.07 6.62
C MET A 18 2.65 7.99 5.93
N PRO A 19 2.12 7.29 4.90
CA PRO A 19 2.90 6.30 4.16
C PRO A 19 4.15 6.97 3.58
N PRO A 20 5.28 6.25 3.49
CA PRO A 20 6.52 6.80 2.97
C PRO A 20 6.26 7.51 1.64
N LYS A 21 6.71 8.77 1.56
CA LYS A 21 6.60 9.57 0.34
C LYS A 21 7.19 8.75 -0.82
N LEU A 22 6.45 8.69 -1.92
CA LEU A 22 6.93 8.11 -3.18
C LEU A 22 8.31 8.72 -3.50
N LYS A 23 9.24 7.89 -3.97
CA LYS A 23 10.63 8.32 -4.26
C LYS A 23 10.62 9.61 -5.09
N GLU A 24 11.35 10.62 -4.62
CA GLU A 24 11.26 12.01 -5.14
C GLU A 24 11.57 12.13 -6.64
N ASN A 25 12.34 11.18 -7.20
CA ASN A 25 12.75 11.21 -8.61
C ASN A 25 11.85 10.40 -9.56
N VAL A 26 10.66 9.96 -9.13
CA VAL A 26 9.71 9.26 -10.00
C VAL A 26 8.42 10.07 -10.11
N LYS A 27 8.10 10.51 -11.34
CA LYS A 27 6.83 11.20 -11.62
C LYS A 27 5.67 10.27 -11.26
N SER A 28 4.85 10.70 -10.31
CA SER A 28 3.65 9.98 -9.90
C SER A 28 2.48 10.36 -10.81
N VAL A 29 1.75 9.36 -11.29
CA VAL A 29 0.53 9.54 -12.08
C VAL A 29 -0.67 9.11 -11.26
N ARG A 30 -1.73 9.92 -11.22
CA ARG A 30 -3.01 9.53 -10.60
C ARG A 30 -3.74 8.60 -11.56
N VAL A 31 -4.13 7.43 -11.07
CA VAL A 31 -4.95 6.47 -11.83
C VAL A 31 -6.37 6.51 -11.26
N PRO A 32 -7.32 7.25 -11.87
CA PRO A 32 -8.72 7.21 -11.46
C PRO A 32 -9.41 5.97 -12.01
N PHE A 33 -10.09 5.20 -11.16
CA PHE A 33 -10.96 4.13 -11.60
C PHE A 33 -12.08 3.84 -10.60
N MET A 34 -13.21 3.38 -11.13
CA MET A 34 -14.29 2.77 -10.37
C MET A 34 -14.24 1.26 -10.61
N VAL A 35 -14.39 0.48 -9.54
CA VAL A 35 -14.42 -0.98 -9.59
C VAL A 35 -15.52 -1.50 -8.67
N PRO A 36 -16.11 -2.67 -8.95
CA PRO A 36 -17.01 -3.32 -8.02
C PRO A 36 -16.33 -3.57 -6.67
N GLU A 37 -17.09 -3.48 -5.58
CA GLU A 37 -16.56 -3.75 -4.23
C GLU A 37 -16.03 -5.18 -4.10
N THR A 38 -16.69 -6.13 -4.78
CA THR A 38 -16.29 -7.54 -4.82
C THR A 38 -14.89 -7.74 -5.41
N TRP A 39 -14.49 -6.90 -6.36
CA TRP A 39 -13.14 -6.93 -6.93
C TRP A 39 -12.10 -6.35 -5.97
N LEU A 40 -12.48 -5.31 -5.20
CA LEU A 40 -11.59 -4.66 -4.24
C LEU A 40 -11.44 -5.43 -2.92
N ALA A 41 -12.42 -6.27 -2.56
CA ALA A 41 -12.44 -6.99 -1.29
C ALA A 41 -11.18 -7.84 -1.01
N PRO A 42 -10.64 -8.63 -1.96
CA PRO A 42 -9.42 -9.39 -1.74
C PRO A 42 -8.19 -8.51 -1.45
N VAL A 43 -8.12 -7.32 -2.06
CA VAL A 43 -7.05 -6.34 -1.82
C VAL A 43 -7.14 -5.79 -0.40
N GLU A 44 -8.34 -5.48 0.07
CA GLU A 44 -8.57 -4.99 1.44
C GLU A 44 -8.30 -6.08 2.49
N GLU A 45 -8.67 -7.32 2.21
CA GLU A 45 -8.38 -8.47 3.07
C GLU A 45 -6.86 -8.67 3.22
N TRP A 46 -6.14 -8.75 2.10
CA TRP A 46 -4.68 -8.84 2.10
C TRP A 46 -4.03 -7.66 2.85
N ARG A 47 -4.54 -6.44 2.67
CA ARG A 47 -4.04 -5.22 3.32
C ARG A 47 -4.18 -5.28 4.85
N ARG A 48 -5.30 -5.81 5.36
CA ARG A 48 -5.58 -5.93 6.81
C ARG A 48 -4.73 -6.99 7.49
N ALA A 49 -4.26 -7.99 6.76
CA ALA A 49 -3.38 -9.04 7.28
C ALA A 49 -1.92 -8.57 7.48
N GLN A 50 -1.54 -7.38 7.03
CA GLN A 50 -0.17 -6.88 7.15
C GLN A 50 0.11 -6.32 8.55
N GLN A 51 1.28 -6.65 9.13
CA GLN A 51 1.71 -6.16 10.44
C GLN A 51 1.68 -4.62 10.54
N LYS A 52 2.15 -3.94 9.49
CA LYS A 52 1.95 -2.49 9.28
C LYS A 52 0.98 -2.31 8.13
N ILE A 53 -0.29 -2.03 8.46
CA ILE A 53 -1.38 -1.90 7.50
C ILE A 53 -1.04 -0.80 6.48
N PRO A 54 -0.82 -1.13 5.19
CA PRO A 54 -0.48 -0.12 4.19
C PRO A 54 -1.71 0.69 3.77
N SER A 55 -1.48 1.83 3.12
CA SER A 55 -2.55 2.54 2.41
C SER A 55 -3.07 1.68 1.24
N ARG A 56 -4.31 1.91 0.79
CA ARG A 56 -4.86 1.18 -0.38
C ARG A 56 -3.96 1.27 -1.61
N GLY A 57 -3.48 2.47 -1.94
CA GLY A 57 -2.60 2.68 -3.08
C GLY A 57 -1.23 2.02 -2.92
N GLU A 58 -0.74 1.85 -1.69
CA GLU A 58 0.46 1.07 -1.42
C GLU A 58 0.21 -0.43 -1.50
N ALA A 59 -0.93 -0.91 -0.98
CA ALA A 59 -1.32 -2.31 -1.10
C ALA A 59 -1.42 -2.75 -2.57
N ILE A 60 -2.08 -1.94 -3.40
CA ILE A 60 -2.19 -2.18 -4.84
C ILE A 60 -0.80 -2.22 -5.49
N ARG A 61 0.09 -1.27 -5.17
CA ARG A 61 1.47 -1.26 -5.69
C ARG A 61 2.24 -2.55 -5.34
N ARG A 62 2.21 -2.96 -4.07
CA ARG A 62 2.88 -4.19 -3.62
C ARG A 62 2.32 -5.44 -4.31
N LEU A 63 1.00 -5.55 -4.42
CA LEU A 63 0.34 -6.68 -5.10
C LEU A 63 0.66 -6.71 -6.60
N VAL A 64 0.76 -5.56 -7.26
CA VAL A 64 1.20 -5.45 -8.66
C VAL A 64 2.65 -5.92 -8.81
N GLU A 65 3.56 -5.52 -7.93
CA GLU A 65 4.96 -5.98 -7.94
C GLU A 65 5.05 -7.51 -7.81
N ILE A 66 4.32 -8.10 -6.85
CA ILE A 66 4.25 -9.55 -6.65
C ILE A 66 3.72 -10.25 -7.92
N GLY A 67 2.65 -9.73 -8.51
CA GLY A 67 2.06 -10.31 -9.73
C GLY A 67 2.99 -10.25 -10.93
N LEU A 68 3.71 -9.13 -11.12
CA LEU A 68 4.67 -8.97 -12.20
C LEU A 68 5.90 -9.87 -12.03
N GLU A 69 6.38 -10.06 -10.80
CA GLU A 69 7.47 -10.98 -10.50
C GLU A 69 7.06 -12.44 -10.78
N ALA A 70 5.88 -12.85 -10.32
CA ALA A 70 5.34 -14.18 -10.62
C ALA A 70 5.22 -14.44 -12.13
N GLU A 71 4.76 -13.45 -12.90
CA GLU A 71 4.66 -13.55 -14.36
C GLU A 71 6.03 -13.64 -15.05
N ARG A 72 7.02 -12.87 -14.58
CA ARG A 72 8.40 -12.95 -15.07
C ARG A 72 8.97 -14.35 -14.85
N ASN A 73 8.77 -14.91 -13.65
CA ASN A 73 9.24 -16.24 -13.28
C ASN A 73 8.57 -17.36 -14.09
N LYS A 74 7.30 -17.18 -14.49
CA LYS A 74 6.62 -18.12 -15.42
C LYS A 74 7.23 -18.11 -16.81
N ARG A 75 7.56 -16.92 -17.34
CA ARG A 75 8.10 -16.74 -18.70
C ARG A 75 9.57 -17.13 -18.83
N HIS A 76 10.31 -17.03 -17.74
CA HIS A 76 11.70 -17.45 -17.66
C HIS A 76 11.81 -18.47 -16.53
N PRO A 77 11.41 -19.74 -16.75
CA PRO A 77 11.69 -20.79 -15.78
C PRO A 77 13.20 -20.78 -15.60
N LEU A 78 13.65 -20.55 -14.37
CA LEU A 78 15.05 -20.49 -14.02
C LEU A 78 15.78 -21.62 -14.74
N LYS A 79 16.67 -21.25 -15.68
CA LYS A 79 17.68 -22.13 -16.22
C LYS A 79 18.49 -22.58 -15.01
N GLY A 80 18.23 -23.79 -14.54
CA GLY A 80 19.03 -24.41 -13.49
C GLY A 80 20.47 -24.45 -13.95
N ASP A 81 21.36 -23.87 -13.15
CA ASP A 81 22.78 -24.23 -13.12
C ASP A 81 22.92 -25.63 -12.48
#